data_AF-A0A4P5XY98-F1
#
_entry.id   AF-A0A4P5XY98-F1
#
_cell.length_a   1.000
_cell.length_b   1.000
_cell.length_c   1.000
_cell.angle_alpha   90.00
_cell.angle_beta   90.00
_cell.angle_gamma   90.00
#
_symmetry.space_group_name_H-M   'P 1'
#
loop_
_entity.id
_entity.type
_entity.pdbx_description
1 polymer ?
#
loop_
_entity_poly.entity_id
_entity_poly.type
_entity_poly.pdbx_seq_one_letter_code
_entity_poly.pdbx_strand_id
1 'polypeptide(L)'
;MSETESLVEALIEPMDTQLEDPSMTLLSDRREILPETRKSQTHKFCIAGHEGYLTIGLFQDGRPGEIFIKMSKEGSTLSGLIQGFCRAFSLALQHGLTTQDAADRFRGMRFEPMGLTSNPEIPEASSILDYVARYLQVHFVERR
;
A
#
# COMPACT_ATOMS: atom_id res chain seq x y z
N MET A 1 48.81 7.62 -10.91
CA MET A 1 47.51 7.98 -10.29
C MET A 1 46.63 8.46 -11.43
N SER A 2 46.38 7.60 -12.42
CA SER A 2 45.33 6.57 -12.55
C SER A 2 43.96 7.19 -12.80
N GLU A 3 43.62 7.29 -14.09
CA GLU A 3 42.35 7.74 -14.70
C GLU A 3 41.08 6.96 -14.24
N THR A 4 41.19 6.13 -13.20
CA THR A 4 40.10 5.32 -12.64
C THR A 4 39.25 6.04 -11.60
N GLU A 5 39.70 7.16 -11.02
CA GLU A 5 38.88 7.93 -10.06
C GLU A 5 37.86 8.85 -10.74
N SER A 6 38.02 9.13 -12.04
CA SER A 6 37.11 10.01 -12.79
C SER A 6 35.84 9.32 -13.32
N LEU A 7 35.77 7.99 -13.30
CA LEU A 7 34.60 7.25 -13.83
C LEU A 7 33.61 6.81 -12.76
N VAL A 8 33.94 6.93 -11.46
CA VAL A 8 33.03 6.55 -10.36
C VAL A 8 32.08 7.68 -9.95
N GLU A 9 32.32 8.92 -10.39
CA GLU A 9 31.48 10.09 -10.07
C GLU A 9 30.33 10.32 -11.06
N ALA A 10 30.33 9.64 -12.21
CA ALA A 10 29.41 9.93 -13.33
C ALA A 10 28.19 8.98 -13.45
N LEU A 11 27.93 8.12 -12.45
CA LEU A 11 26.78 7.19 -12.47
C LEU A 11 25.76 7.42 -11.35
N ILE A 12 25.86 8.53 -10.63
CA ILE A 12 24.79 8.99 -9.74
C ILE A 12 24.21 10.24 -10.40
N GLU A 13 23.34 10.04 -11.40
CA GLU A 13 22.43 11.12 -11.77
C GLU A 13 21.67 11.52 -10.50
N PRO A 14 21.59 12.82 -10.15
CA PRO A 14 20.72 13.24 -9.07
C PRO A 14 19.31 12.84 -9.49
N MET A 15 18.74 11.83 -8.84
CA MET A 15 17.30 11.56 -8.92
C MET A 15 16.62 12.87 -8.60
N ASP A 16 16.03 13.46 -9.63
CA ASP A 16 15.35 14.74 -9.60
C ASP A 16 14.43 14.77 -8.37
N THR A 17 14.80 15.58 -7.38
CA THR A 17 14.09 15.74 -6.12
C THR A 17 12.83 16.57 -6.37
N GLN A 18 11.94 16.06 -7.22
CA GLN A 18 10.58 16.56 -7.41
C GLN A 18 9.63 15.66 -6.62
N LEU A 19 9.84 15.57 -5.31
CA LEU A 19 8.89 15.00 -4.35
C LEU A 19 8.46 16.09 -3.35
N GLU A 20 8.25 17.30 -3.82
CA GLU A 20 7.35 18.23 -3.13
C GLU A 20 5.97 18.05 -3.74
N ASP A 21 5.36 16.91 -3.48
CA ASP A 21 3.94 16.74 -3.70
C ASP A 21 3.21 17.49 -2.58
N PRO A 22 2.52 18.61 -2.86
CA PRO A 22 1.87 19.41 -1.83
C PRO A 22 0.75 18.66 -1.08
N SER A 23 0.37 17.46 -1.53
CA SER A 23 -0.50 16.54 -0.76
C SER A 23 0.19 15.89 0.45
N MET A 24 1.52 15.99 0.58
CA MET A 24 2.31 15.39 1.66
C MET A 24 2.43 16.27 2.92
N THR A 25 1.67 17.37 3.01
CA THR A 25 1.83 18.39 4.06
C THR A 25 1.05 18.12 5.36
N LEU A 26 0.44 16.95 5.60
CA LEU A 26 -0.30 16.70 6.86
C LEU A 26 0.07 15.36 7.52
N LEU A 27 1.36 15.04 7.61
CA LEU A 27 1.76 14.10 8.65
C LEU A 27 1.64 14.82 10.00
N SER A 28 0.58 14.50 10.74
CA SER A 28 0.38 15.02 12.08
C SER A 28 1.56 14.60 12.96
N ASP A 29 2.14 15.55 13.69
CA ASP A 29 3.27 15.32 14.61
C ASP A 29 2.90 14.30 15.73
N ARG A 30 1.59 14.03 15.88
CA ARG A 30 1.04 13.02 16.78
C ARG A 30 0.39 11.89 16.01
N ARG A 31 0.89 10.68 16.23
CA ARG A 31 0.30 9.42 15.78
C ARG A 31 -1.10 9.24 16.38
N GLU A 32 -2.11 9.05 15.54
CA GLU A 32 -3.45 8.62 15.95
C GLU A 32 -3.40 7.12 16.28
N ILE A 33 -3.64 6.77 17.55
CA ILE A 33 -3.57 5.38 18.03
C ILE A 33 -4.95 4.73 17.89
N LEU A 34 -5.00 3.57 17.23
CA LEU A 34 -6.23 2.79 17.16
C LEU A 34 -6.55 2.19 18.54
N PRO A 35 -7.84 2.10 18.91
CA PRO A 35 -8.24 1.47 20.17
C PRO A 35 -7.93 -0.04 20.16
N GLU A 36 -7.74 -0.60 21.36
CA GLU A 36 -7.47 -2.03 21.56
C GLU A 36 -8.54 -2.90 20.91
N THR A 37 -9.81 -2.54 21.11
CA THR A 37 -10.96 -3.13 20.44
C THR A 37 -11.47 -2.19 19.36
N ARG A 38 -11.55 -2.67 18.13
CA ARG A 38 -11.95 -1.89 16.95
C ARG A 38 -12.71 -2.75 15.95
N LYS A 39 -13.44 -2.08 15.06
CA LYS A 39 -14.05 -2.73 13.91
C LYS A 39 -12.99 -3.03 12.86
N SER A 40 -13.11 -4.18 12.21
CA SER A 40 -12.30 -4.51 11.04
C SER A 40 -13.19 -5.11 9.95
N GLN A 41 -12.77 -4.92 8.71
CA GLN A 41 -13.34 -5.57 7.55
C GLN A 41 -12.32 -6.55 6.99
N THR A 42 -12.71 -7.81 6.80
CA THR A 42 -11.86 -8.81 6.17
C THR A 42 -12.50 -9.26 4.86
N HIS A 43 -11.71 -9.24 3.80
CA HIS A 43 -12.10 -9.61 2.45
C HIS A 43 -11.18 -10.70 1.92
N LYS A 44 -11.76 -11.78 1.40
CA LYS A 44 -11.00 -12.82 0.69
C LYS A 44 -10.84 -12.39 -0.76
N PHE A 45 -9.61 -12.40 -1.26
CA PHE A 45 -9.32 -12.14 -2.66
C PHE A 45 -8.50 -13.28 -3.28
N CYS A 46 -8.54 -13.35 -4.60
CA CYS A 46 -7.65 -14.18 -5.41
C CYS A 46 -7.21 -13.34 -6.59
N ILE A 47 -5.90 -13.29 -6.88
CA ILE A 47 -5.33 -12.61 -8.06
C ILE A 47 -4.49 -13.64 -8.81
N ALA A 48 -4.85 -13.94 -10.06
CA ALA A 48 -4.16 -14.93 -10.88
C ALA A 48 -3.91 -16.29 -10.18
N GLY A 49 -4.89 -16.77 -9.40
CA GLY A 49 -4.79 -18.03 -8.65
C GLY A 49 -4.02 -17.93 -7.33
N HIS A 50 -3.53 -16.75 -6.96
CA HIS A 50 -2.96 -16.48 -5.64
C HIS A 50 -4.03 -15.97 -4.70
N GLU A 51 -4.45 -16.82 -3.77
CA GLU A 51 -5.42 -16.47 -2.74
C GLU A 51 -4.77 -15.71 -1.57
N GLY A 52 -5.53 -14.76 -1.03
CA GLY A 52 -5.17 -14.04 0.18
C GLY A 52 -6.38 -13.42 0.88
N TYR A 53 -6.11 -12.86 2.05
CA TYR A 53 -7.06 -12.14 2.87
C TYR A 53 -6.54 -10.72 3.09
N LEU A 54 -7.36 -9.74 2.79
CA LEU A 54 -7.16 -8.34 3.12
C LEU A 54 -7.98 -8.01 4.36
N THR A 55 -7.33 -7.56 5.43
CA THR A 55 -7.99 -7.10 6.66
C THR A 55 -7.68 -5.63 6.86
N ILE A 56 -8.73 -4.82 7.01
CA ILE A 56 -8.63 -3.38 7.23
C ILE A 56 -9.20 -3.08 8.61
N GLY A 57 -8.36 -2.57 9.51
CA GLY A 57 -8.79 -2.08 10.82
C GLY A 57 -9.23 -0.62 10.72
N LEU A 58 -10.34 -0.29 11.37
CA LEU A 58 -10.98 1.02 11.26
C LEU A 58 -10.82 1.85 12.55
N PHE A 59 -10.68 3.15 12.37
CA PHE A 59 -10.92 4.13 13.41
C PHE A 59 -12.41 4.17 13.80
N GLN A 60 -12.74 4.84 14.91
CA GLN A 60 -14.13 4.93 15.37
C GLN A 60 -15.06 5.67 14.39
N ASP A 61 -14.49 6.57 13.59
CA ASP A 61 -15.19 7.31 12.54
C ASP A 61 -15.33 6.54 11.21
N GLY A 62 -14.85 5.30 11.17
CA GLY A 62 -14.92 4.42 10.00
C GLY A 62 -13.78 4.60 9.00
N ARG A 63 -12.81 5.51 9.22
CA ARG A 63 -11.63 5.64 8.37
C ARG A 63 -10.72 4.40 8.51
N PRO A 64 -10.07 3.91 7.44
CA PRO A 64 -8.98 2.94 7.54
C PRO A 64 -7.83 3.45 8.39
N GLY A 65 -7.39 2.67 9.37
CA GLY A 65 -6.25 3.00 10.24
C GLY A 65 -5.13 1.97 10.24
N GLU A 66 -5.39 0.77 9.73
CA GLU A 66 -4.37 -0.26 9.52
C GLU A 66 -4.82 -1.25 8.46
N ILE A 67 -3.84 -1.87 7.80
CA ILE A 67 -4.07 -2.87 6.78
C ILE A 67 -3.16 -4.07 7.05
N PHE A 68 -3.72 -5.26 6.88
CA PHE A 68 -2.99 -6.51 6.89
C PHE A 68 -3.36 -7.32 5.65
N ILE A 69 -2.37 -8.02 5.11
CA ILE A 69 -2.56 -8.93 4.00
C ILE A 69 -1.95 -10.26 4.39
N LYS A 70 -2.74 -11.34 4.29
CA LYS A 70 -2.26 -12.71 4.51
C LYS A 70 -2.44 -13.50 3.22
N MET A 71 -1.34 -13.96 2.64
CA MET A 71 -1.37 -14.83 1.46
C MET A 71 -1.48 -16.31 1.87
N SER A 72 -2.22 -17.11 1.13
CA SER A 72 -2.42 -18.55 1.42
C SER A 72 -1.16 -19.39 1.17
N LYS A 73 -0.27 -18.96 0.25
CA LYS A 73 1.05 -19.58 0.07
C LYS A 73 2.06 -18.85 0.96
N GLU A 74 2.26 -19.40 2.15
CA GLU A 74 3.18 -18.88 3.15
C GLU A 74 4.63 -19.27 2.79
N GLY A 75 5.59 -18.34 2.97
CA GLY A 75 7.03 -18.64 2.84
C GLY A 75 7.79 -18.06 1.65
N SER A 76 7.22 -17.14 0.88
CA SER A 76 7.98 -16.41 -0.15
C SER A 76 8.47 -15.04 0.36
N THR A 77 9.60 -14.57 -0.17
CA THR A 77 10.10 -13.19 0.02
C THR A 77 9.00 -12.14 -0.16
N LEU A 78 8.06 -12.39 -1.07
CA LEU A 78 6.90 -11.56 -1.33
C LEU A 78 5.99 -11.42 -0.09
N SER A 79 5.67 -12.52 0.61
CA SER A 79 4.85 -12.46 1.83
C SER A 79 5.54 -11.61 2.91
N GLY A 80 6.86 -11.72 3.06
CA GLY A 80 7.63 -10.87 3.98
C GLY A 80 7.59 -9.39 3.61
N LEU A 81 7.79 -9.07 2.33
CA LEU A 81 7.72 -7.70 1.81
C LEU A 81 6.31 -7.10 2.00
N ILE A 82 5.26 -7.89 1.74
CA ILE A 82 3.87 -7.48 1.95
C ILE A 82 3.59 -7.19 3.43
N GLN A 83 4.07 -8.02 4.35
CA GLN A 83 3.92 -7.73 5.79
C GLN A 83 4.65 -6.45 6.20
N GLY A 84 5.86 -6.23 5.66
CA GLY A 84 6.60 -4.99 5.86
C GLY A 84 5.84 -3.77 5.34
N PHE A 85 5.33 -3.86 4.12
CA PHE A 85 4.47 -2.82 3.51
C PHE A 85 3.24 -2.55 4.36
N CYS A 86 2.50 -3.58 4.79
CA CYS A 86 1.30 -3.44 5.60
C CYS A 86 1.57 -2.67 6.89
N ARG A 87 2.69 -2.96 7.56
CA ARG A 87 3.10 -2.24 8.78
C ARG A 87 3.45 -0.78 8.48
N ALA A 88 4.25 -0.53 7.46
CA ALA A 88 4.65 0.83 7.08
C ALA A 88 3.42 1.67 6.65
N PHE A 89 2.54 1.08 5.86
CA PHE A 89 1.31 1.72 5.40
C PHE A 89 0.35 2.01 6.54
N SER A 90 0.19 1.08 7.49
CA SER A 90 -0.62 1.30 8.70
C SER A 90 -0.07 2.46 9.54
N LEU A 91 1.24 2.58 9.68
CA LEU A 91 1.87 3.73 10.33
C LEU A 91 1.58 5.02 9.56
N ALA A 92 1.70 5.02 8.23
CA ALA A 92 1.40 6.19 7.42
C ALA A 92 -0.06 6.67 7.60
N LEU A 93 -1.03 5.75 7.58
CA LEU A 93 -2.44 6.08 7.85
C LEU A 93 -2.62 6.71 9.25
N GLN A 94 -1.96 6.15 10.26
CA GLN A 94 -2.01 6.66 11.64
C GLN A 94 -1.32 8.02 11.82
N HIS A 95 -0.42 8.38 10.91
CA HIS A 95 0.21 9.70 10.89
C HIS A 95 -0.52 10.71 10.00
N GLY A 96 -1.62 10.34 9.35
CA GLY A 96 -2.46 11.29 8.59
C GLY A 96 -2.44 11.11 7.08
N LEU A 97 -1.80 10.06 6.55
CA LEU A 97 -1.98 9.70 5.13
C LEU A 97 -3.47 9.43 4.89
N THR A 98 -4.08 10.18 3.97
CA THR A 98 -5.49 9.97 3.66
C THR A 98 -5.68 8.72 2.82
N THR A 99 -6.86 8.08 2.93
CA THR A 99 -7.17 6.90 2.11
C THR A 99 -7.19 7.23 0.61
N GLN A 100 -7.58 8.46 0.25
CA GLN A 100 -7.56 8.93 -1.14
C GLN A 100 -6.14 9.01 -1.67
N ASP A 101 -5.25 9.74 -1.00
CA ASP A 101 -3.86 9.92 -1.43
C ASP A 101 -3.14 8.57 -1.49
N ALA A 102 -3.42 7.71 -0.52
CA ALA A 102 -2.90 6.36 -0.51
C ALA A 102 -3.37 5.55 -1.73
N ALA A 103 -4.67 5.55 -2.03
CA ALA A 103 -5.22 4.83 -3.16
C ALA A 103 -4.65 5.35 -4.49
N ASP A 104 -4.49 6.66 -4.65
CA ASP A 104 -3.99 7.25 -5.88
C ASP A 104 -2.51 6.92 -6.13
N ARG A 105 -1.68 6.89 -5.07
CA ARG A 105 -0.24 6.59 -5.20
C ARG A 105 0.07 5.13 -5.55
N PHE A 106 -0.72 4.18 -5.05
CA PHE A 106 -0.46 2.76 -5.26
C PHE A 106 -1.23 2.15 -6.43
N ARG A 107 -2.22 2.87 -6.99
CA ARG A 107 -2.95 2.45 -8.18
C ARG A 107 -2.01 2.36 -9.38
N GLY A 108 -2.14 1.28 -10.14
CA GLY A 108 -1.33 1.03 -11.34
C GLY A 108 0.08 0.52 -11.04
N MET A 109 0.45 0.30 -9.79
CA MET A 109 1.73 -0.33 -9.45
C MET A 109 1.77 -1.77 -10.01
N ARG A 110 2.87 -2.11 -10.69
CA ARG A 110 3.01 -3.35 -11.45
C ARG A 110 4.07 -4.27 -10.86
N PHE A 111 3.66 -5.45 -10.45
CA PHE A 111 4.53 -6.58 -10.08
C PHE A 111 3.66 -7.83 -9.85
N GLU A 112 4.27 -9.02 -9.90
CA GLU A 112 3.55 -10.27 -9.70
C GLU A 112 3.16 -10.53 -8.23
N PRO A 113 1.98 -11.10 -7.95
CA PRO A 113 0.99 -11.59 -8.90
C PRO A 113 0.09 -10.48 -9.46
N MET A 114 -0.22 -10.58 -10.75
CA MET A 114 -1.11 -9.68 -11.49
C MET A 114 -2.04 -10.45 -12.42
N GLY A 115 -3.21 -9.89 -12.72
CA GLY A 115 -4.19 -10.47 -13.64
C GLY A 115 -5.60 -10.47 -13.05
N LEU A 116 -6.43 -11.40 -13.53
CA LEU A 116 -7.83 -11.53 -13.14
C LEU A 116 -7.99 -11.78 -11.65
N THR A 117 -9.02 -11.18 -11.07
CA THR A 117 -9.35 -11.35 -9.65
C THR A 117 -10.70 -12.02 -9.44
N SER A 118 -10.92 -12.54 -8.22
CA SER A 118 -12.22 -13.07 -7.81
C SER A 118 -13.24 -12.01 -7.41
N ASN A 119 -12.87 -10.73 -7.38
CA ASN A 119 -13.74 -9.64 -6.97
C ASN A 119 -14.42 -9.00 -8.20
N PRO A 120 -15.75 -9.03 -8.33
CA PRO A 120 -16.45 -8.42 -9.46
C PRO A 120 -16.31 -6.89 -9.52
N GLU A 121 -16.08 -6.21 -8.39
CA GLU A 121 -15.83 -4.76 -8.36
C GLU A 121 -14.42 -4.41 -8.87
N ILE A 122 -13.49 -5.38 -8.86
CA ILE A 122 -12.10 -5.20 -9.31
C ILE A 122 -11.72 -6.39 -10.20
N PRO A 123 -12.19 -6.46 -11.46
CA PRO A 123 -12.03 -7.66 -12.30
C PRO A 123 -10.58 -8.04 -12.59
N GLU A 124 -9.68 -7.06 -12.63
CA GLU A 124 -8.25 -7.23 -12.89
C GLU A 124 -7.43 -6.29 -12.00
N ALA A 125 -6.25 -6.76 -11.59
CA ALA A 125 -5.27 -5.98 -10.85
C ALA A 125 -3.86 -6.13 -11.42
N SER A 126 -3.10 -5.05 -11.45
CA SER A 126 -1.71 -5.01 -11.91
C SER A 126 -0.69 -5.46 -10.86
N SER A 127 -1.13 -5.63 -9.62
CA SER A 127 -0.39 -6.22 -8.50
C SER A 127 -1.29 -6.38 -7.28
N ILE A 128 -0.78 -6.98 -6.20
CA ILE A 128 -1.46 -7.00 -4.89
C ILE A 128 -1.65 -5.58 -4.34
N LEU A 129 -0.67 -4.68 -4.51
CA LEU A 129 -0.78 -3.31 -3.99
C LEU A 129 -1.78 -2.48 -4.80
N ASP A 130 -1.80 -2.63 -6.13
CA ASP A 130 -2.84 -2.04 -6.98
C ASP A 130 -4.23 -2.55 -6.60
N TYR A 131 -4.37 -3.85 -6.31
CA TYR A 131 -5.63 -4.40 -5.83
C TYR A 131 -6.10 -3.75 -4.52
N VAL A 132 -5.20 -3.63 -3.55
CA VAL A 132 -5.50 -2.99 -2.25
C VAL A 132 -5.88 -1.53 -2.44
N ALA A 133 -5.15 -0.80 -3.28
CA ALA A 133 -5.44 0.60 -3.60
C ALA A 133 -6.84 0.77 -4.22
N ARG A 134 -7.19 -0.08 -5.19
CA ARG A 134 -8.53 -0.10 -5.81
C ARG A 134 -9.62 -0.49 -4.82
N TYR A 135 -9.34 -1.45 -3.93
CA TYR A 135 -10.27 -1.85 -2.88
C TYR A 135 -10.54 -0.69 -1.91
N LEU A 136 -9.50 0.02 -1.49
CA LEU A 136 -9.64 1.20 -0.64
C LEU A 136 -10.45 2.29 -1.34
N GLN A 137 -10.19 2.54 -2.62
CA GLN A 137 -10.92 3.51 -3.42
C GLN A 137 -12.43 3.20 -3.45
N VAL A 138 -12.80 1.98 -3.85
CA VAL A 138 -14.20 1.57 -4.03
C VAL A 138 -14.95 1.55 -2.69
N HIS A 139 -14.32 1.08 -1.62
CA HIS A 139 -15.02 0.84 -0.35
C HIS A 139 -14.96 2.00 0.65
N PHE A 140 -13.95 2.88 0.58
CA PHE A 140 -13.72 3.92 1.59
C PHE A 140 -13.67 5.34 1.03
N VAL A 141 -13.53 5.51 -0.29
CA VAL A 141 -13.61 6.82 -0.93
C VAL A 141 -14.93 7.00 -1.66
N GLU A 142 -15.22 6.18 -2.67
CA GLU A 142 -16.34 6.41 -3.59
C GLU A 142 -17.70 6.17 -2.96
N ARG A 143 -17.74 5.39 -1.87
CA ARG A 143 -18.97 5.01 -1.17
C ARG A 143 -19.37 5.97 -0.04
N ARG A 144 -18.77 7.15 0.00
CA ARG A 144 -18.96 8.19 1.04
C ARG A 144 -19.63 9.43 0.45
#